data_AF-A0AAU4YD18-F1
#
_entry.id   AF-A0AAU4YD18-F1
#
_cell.length_a   1.000
_cell.length_b   1.000
_cell.length_c   1.000
_cell.angle_alpha   90.00
_cell.angle_beta   90.00
_cell.angle_gamma   90.00
#
_symmetry.space_group_name_H-M   'P 1'
#
loop_
_entity.id
_entity.type
_entity.pdbx_description
1 polymer ?
#
loop_
_entity_poly.entity_id
_entity_poly.type
_entity_poly.pdbx_seq_one_letter_code
_entity_poly.pdbx_strand_id
1 'polypeptide(L)'
;MATYDDYDSDTQTRQRQAADLEYIARYYDLENRAGIQVRIGGRIRNGGREGTITDTAGQYLIVQHDGDDQPVTCHVTANKAYQTHRGWIEAAPVPDPWAVS
;
A
#
# COMPACT_ATOMS: atom_id res chain seq x y z
N MET A 1 -5.16 16.69 28.38
CA MET A 1 -6.37 15.89 28.61
C MET A 1 -6.83 15.43 27.24
N ALA A 2 -6.33 14.28 26.77
CA ALA A 2 -6.73 13.72 25.49
C ALA A 2 -8.17 13.21 25.66
N THR A 3 -9.08 13.79 24.89
CA THR A 3 -10.52 13.47 24.91
C THR A 3 -10.72 12.05 24.38
N TYR A 4 -11.57 11.26 25.05
CA TYR A 4 -11.90 9.88 24.69
C TYR A 4 -12.20 9.64 23.19
N ASP A 5 -12.66 10.68 22.49
CA ASP A 5 -12.93 10.73 21.04
C ASP A 5 -11.68 10.47 20.17
N ASP A 6 -10.49 10.91 20.60
CA ASP A 6 -9.23 10.81 19.84
C ASP A 6 -8.67 9.37 19.85
N TYR A 7 -8.88 8.65 20.96
CA TYR A 7 -8.46 7.25 21.08
C TYR A 7 -9.34 6.29 20.27
N ASP A 8 -10.64 6.56 20.20
CA ASP A 8 -11.58 5.74 19.44
C ASP A 8 -11.33 5.87 17.93
N SER A 9 -11.06 7.10 17.46
CA SER A 9 -10.76 7.39 16.06
C SER A 9 -9.41 6.84 15.58
N ASP A 10 -8.35 6.88 16.40
CA ASP A 10 -7.07 6.24 16.07
C ASP A 10 -7.19 4.71 16.04
N THR A 11 -7.92 4.12 17.00
CA THR A 11 -8.17 2.67 17.02
C THR A 11 -8.97 2.23 15.80
N GLN A 12 -10.03 2.95 15.45
CA GLN A 12 -10.85 2.66 14.27
C GLN A 12 -10.04 2.80 12.97
N THR A 13 -9.21 3.84 12.87
CA THR A 13 -8.29 4.03 11.73
C THR A 13 -7.36 2.84 11.58
N ARG A 14 -6.72 2.38 12.66
CA ARG A 14 -5.81 1.24 12.64
C ARG A 14 -6.51 -0.07 12.28
N GLN A 15 -7.72 -0.29 12.80
CA GLN A 15 -8.51 -1.48 12.47
C GLN A 15 -8.87 -1.51 10.98
N ARG A 16 -9.31 -0.38 10.42
CA ARG A 16 -9.57 -0.24 8.98
C ARG A 16 -8.30 -0.51 8.16
N GLN A 17 -7.18 0.14 8.50
CA GLN A 17 -5.91 -0.06 7.80
C GLN A 17 -5.45 -1.51 7.83
N ALA A 18 -5.59 -2.18 8.98
CA ALA A 18 -5.25 -3.60 9.11
C ALA A 18 -6.12 -4.48 8.21
N ALA A 19 -7.44 -4.24 8.17
CA ALA A 19 -8.37 -4.99 7.32
C ALA A 19 -8.09 -4.77 5.81
N ASP A 20 -7.82 -3.52 5.40
CA ASP A 20 -7.45 -3.18 4.03
C ASP A 20 -6.13 -3.86 3.61
N LEU A 21 -5.10 -3.81 4.47
CA LEU A 21 -3.81 -4.45 4.22
C LEU A 21 -3.94 -5.98 4.16
N GLU A 22 -4.75 -6.60 5.02
CA GLU A 22 -5.04 -8.04 4.96
C GLU A 22 -5.70 -8.41 3.63
N TYR A 23 -6.69 -7.63 3.19
CA TYR A 23 -7.33 -7.82 1.89
C TYR A 23 -6.32 -7.72 0.74
N ILE A 24 -5.51 -6.67 0.73
CA ILE A 24 -4.47 -6.44 -0.29
C ILE A 24 -3.46 -7.59 -0.31
N ALA A 25 -2.97 -8.02 0.86
CA ALA A 25 -2.01 -9.11 0.99
C ALA A 25 -2.59 -10.41 0.44
N ARG A 26 -3.85 -10.72 0.75
CA ARG A 26 -4.53 -11.93 0.29
C ARG A 26 -4.90 -11.89 -1.19
N TYR A 27 -5.38 -10.75 -1.69
CA TYR A 27 -5.89 -10.63 -3.06
C TYR A 27 -4.76 -10.63 -4.08
N TYR A 28 -3.68 -9.89 -3.83
CA TYR A 28 -2.55 -9.80 -4.78
C TYR A 28 -1.42 -10.80 -4.50
N ASP A 29 -1.43 -11.43 -3.32
CA ASP A 29 -0.48 -12.45 -2.89
C ASP A 29 1.00 -12.02 -3.06
N LEU A 30 1.28 -10.74 -2.83
CA LEU A 30 2.56 -10.12 -3.15
C LEU A 30 3.72 -10.65 -2.30
N GLU A 31 3.43 -11.08 -1.07
CA GLU A 31 4.44 -11.66 -0.20
C GLU A 31 4.94 -13.00 -0.75
N ASN A 32 4.02 -13.91 -1.13
CA ASN A 32 4.40 -15.21 -1.67
C ASN A 32 4.98 -15.09 -3.09
N ARG A 33 4.44 -14.20 -3.93
CA ARG A 33 4.85 -14.04 -5.33
C ARG A 33 6.18 -13.29 -5.49
N ALA A 34 6.43 -12.29 -4.65
CA ALA A 34 7.52 -11.34 -4.85
C ALA A 34 8.32 -11.02 -3.58
N GLY A 35 7.95 -11.57 -2.42
CA GLY A 35 8.57 -11.23 -1.13
C GLY A 35 8.27 -9.79 -0.69
N ILE A 36 7.18 -9.20 -1.19
CA ILE A 36 6.78 -7.83 -0.88
C ILE A 36 5.76 -7.84 0.25
N GLN A 37 6.13 -7.25 1.38
CA GLN A 37 5.21 -6.98 2.48
C GLN A 37 4.74 -5.53 2.42
N VAL A 38 3.46 -5.33 2.08
CA VAL A 38 2.83 -4.01 2.03
C VAL A 38 2.46 -3.58 3.46
N ARG A 39 2.85 -2.37 3.85
CA ARG A 39 2.59 -1.82 5.20
C ARG A 39 2.54 -0.31 5.20
N ILE A 40 1.80 0.28 6.14
CA ILE A 40 1.92 1.70 6.47
C ILE A 40 3.37 2.02 6.86
N GLY A 41 3.90 3.14 6.37
CA GLY A 41 5.31 3.52 6.50
C GLY A 41 6.25 2.81 5.51
N GLY A 42 5.74 1.88 4.70
CA GLY A 42 6.51 1.24 3.64
C GLY A 42 6.88 2.22 2.52
N ARG A 43 8.07 2.04 1.93
CA ARG A 43 8.55 2.85 0.80
C ARG A 43 8.12 2.22 -0.52
N ILE A 44 7.62 3.05 -1.42
CA ILE A 44 7.09 2.65 -2.72
C ILE A 44 7.63 3.59 -3.80
N ARG A 45 7.82 3.07 -5.01
CA ARG A 45 8.07 3.82 -6.22
C ARG A 45 6.89 3.65 -7.17
N ASN A 46 6.36 4.75 -7.67
CA ASN A 46 5.22 4.80 -8.59
C ASN A 46 5.62 5.60 -9.83
N GLY A 47 5.75 4.93 -10.99
CA GLY A 47 6.11 5.62 -12.23
C GLY A 47 7.39 6.45 -12.12
N GLY A 48 8.40 5.94 -11.40
CA GLY A 48 9.68 6.63 -11.17
C GLY A 48 9.71 7.58 -9.96
N ARG A 49 8.57 7.84 -9.31
CA ARG A 49 8.48 8.73 -8.14
C ARG A 49 8.47 7.92 -6.86
N GLU A 50 9.37 8.20 -5.94
CA GLU A 50 9.39 7.56 -4.62
C GLU A 50 8.41 8.21 -3.66
N GLY A 51 8.00 7.48 -2.64
CA GLY A 51 7.11 7.95 -1.60
C GLY A 51 6.93 6.95 -0.48
N THR A 52 6.09 7.32 0.48
CA THR A 52 5.76 6.51 1.65
C THR A 52 4.27 6.24 1.68
N ILE A 53 3.90 5.00 1.98
CA ILE A 53 2.50 4.61 2.21
C ILE A 53 2.07 5.22 3.55
N THR A 54 1.12 6.15 3.51
CA THR A 54 0.64 6.83 4.72
C THR A 54 -0.70 6.28 5.19
N ASP A 55 -1.51 5.74 4.28
CA ASP A 55 -2.83 5.20 4.60
C ASP A 55 -3.32 4.19 3.53
N THR A 56 -4.50 3.61 3.74
CA THR A 56 -5.22 2.76 2.78
C THR A 56 -6.60 3.33 2.46
N ALA A 57 -7.15 2.91 1.32
CA ALA A 57 -8.54 3.18 0.94
C ALA A 57 -9.12 1.95 0.24
N GLY A 58 -9.55 0.96 1.04
CA GLY A 58 -10.01 -0.33 0.51
C GLY A 58 -8.85 -1.09 -0.13
N GLN A 59 -8.95 -1.37 -1.43
CA GLN A 59 -7.89 -2.05 -2.19
C GLN A 59 -6.75 -1.14 -2.68
N TYR A 60 -6.78 0.15 -2.34
CA TYR A 60 -5.80 1.14 -2.79
C TYR A 60 -4.89 1.62 -1.66
N LEU A 61 -3.70 2.10 -2.02
CA LEU A 61 -2.76 2.74 -1.11
C LEU A 61 -2.83 4.25 -1.24
N ILE A 62 -2.75 4.95 -0.13
CA ILE A 62 -2.54 6.39 -0.10
C ILE A 62 -1.04 6.62 0.13
N VAL A 63 -0.41 7.32 -0.81
CA VAL A 63 1.04 7.50 -0.86
C VAL A 63 1.38 8.99 -0.83
N GLN A 64 2.21 9.39 0.12
CA GLN A 64 2.87 10.69 0.08
C GLN A 64 4.14 10.57 -0.76
N HIS A 65 4.15 11.19 -1.94
CA HIS A 65 5.35 11.26 -2.77
C HIS A 65 6.35 12.26 -2.19
N ASP A 66 7.63 11.95 -2.35
CA ASP A 66 8.69 12.84 -1.87
C ASP A 66 8.64 14.17 -2.62
N GLY A 67 8.52 15.27 -1.86
CA GLY A 67 8.42 16.63 -2.40
C GLY A 67 7.02 17.05 -2.84
N ASP A 68 6.01 16.19 -2.73
CA ASP A 68 4.61 16.59 -2.93
C ASP A 68 4.01 17.11 -1.63
N ASP A 69 3.08 18.07 -1.76
CA ASP A 69 2.31 18.61 -0.61
C ASP A 69 1.07 17.76 -0.27
N GLN A 70 0.62 16.93 -1.21
CA GLN A 70 -0.64 16.18 -1.12
C GLN A 70 -0.38 14.69 -1.41
N PRO A 71 -1.00 13.77 -0.65
CA PRO A 71 -0.90 12.35 -0.94
C PRO A 71 -1.79 11.97 -2.13
N VAL A 72 -1.46 10.84 -2.76
CA VAL A 72 -2.18 10.32 -3.92
C VAL A 72 -2.65 8.88 -3.69
N THR A 73 -3.86 8.57 -4.17
CA THR A 73 -4.39 7.20 -4.17
C THR A 73 -3.84 6.40 -5.34
N CYS A 74 -3.26 5.24 -5.05
CA CYS A 74 -2.55 4.41 -6.01
C CYS A 74 -3.02 2.96 -5.95
N HIS A 75 -3.10 2.31 -7.12
CA HIS A 75 -3.23 0.85 -7.20
C HIS A 75 -1.97 0.14 -6.68
N VAL A 76 -2.14 -1.00 -6.02
CA VAL A 76 -1.08 -1.74 -5.33
C VAL A 76 -0.01 -2.29 -6.30
N THR A 77 -0.41 -2.73 -7.49
CA THR A 77 0.49 -3.42 -8.43
C THR A 77 0.85 -2.63 -9.69
N ALA A 78 0.04 -1.65 -10.09
CA ALA A 78 0.23 -1.01 -11.41
C ALA A 78 1.44 -0.06 -11.39
N ASN A 79 2.52 -0.40 -12.11
CA ASN A 79 3.77 0.36 -12.20
C ASN A 79 4.37 0.69 -10.82
N LYS A 80 4.37 -0.30 -9.92
CA LYS A 80 4.85 -0.14 -8.54
C LYS A 80 6.07 -0.99 -8.26
N ALA A 81 7.03 -0.40 -7.57
CA ALA A 81 8.10 -1.13 -6.89
C ALA A 81 8.08 -0.83 -5.39
N TYR A 82 8.41 -1.83 -4.58
CA TYR A 82 8.42 -1.73 -3.12
C TYR A 82 9.83 -1.91 -2.60
N GLN A 83 10.23 -1.08 -1.64
CA GLN A 83 11.52 -1.24 -0.98
C GLN A 83 11.44 -2.42 -0.02
N THR A 84 12.30 -3.41 -0.24
CA THR A 84 12.50 -4.56 0.63
C THR A 84 13.94 -4.60 1.15
N HIS A 85 14.26 -5.60 1.97
CA HIS A 85 15.65 -5.89 2.37
C HIS A 85 16.55 -6.29 1.20
N ARG A 86 15.97 -6.70 0.05
CA ARG A 86 16.70 -7.09 -1.16
C ARG A 86 16.82 -5.94 -2.17
N GLY A 87 16.33 -4.75 -1.83
CA GLY A 87 16.20 -3.63 -2.76
C GLY A 87 14.77 -3.41 -3.22
N TRP A 88 14.62 -2.65 -4.31
CA TRP A 88 13.33 -2.38 -4.95
C TRP A 88 12.86 -3.59 -5.74
N ILE A 89 11.64 -4.07 -5.44
CA ILE A 89 11.02 -5.21 -6.14
C ILE A 89 9.74 -4.73 -6.82
N GLU A 90 9.63 -4.98 -8.12
CA GLU A 90 8.43 -4.68 -8.91
C GLU A 90 7.26 -5.56 -8.49
N ALA A 91 6.14 -4.94 -8.14
CA ALA A 91 4.88 -5.62 -7.92
C ALA A 91 4.23 -5.90 -9.27
N ALA A 92 4.66 -6.98 -9.93
CA ALA A 92 4.07 -7.39 -11.20
C ALA A 92 2.55 -7.63 -11.02
N PRO A 93 1.70 -7.07 -11.90
CA PRO A 93 0.27 -7.35 -11.86
C PRO A 93 0.02 -8.85 -11.88
N VAL A 94 -1.03 -9.31 -11.18
CA VAL A 94 -1.52 -10.68 -11.36
C VAL A 94 -1.96 -10.76 -12.84
N PRO A 95 -1.49 -11.75 -13.63
CA PRO A 95 -2.03 -11.96 -14.96
C PRO A 95 -3.53 -12.16 -14.81
N ASP A 96 -4.33 -11.27 -15.41
CA ASP A 96 -5.77 -11.42 -15.38
C ASP A 96 -6.11 -12.72 -16.13
N PRO A 97 -6.74 -13.73 -15.48
CA PRO A 97 -7.02 -15.01 -16.11
C PRO A 97 -8.03 -14.90 -17.27
N TRP A 98 -8.67 -13.74 -17.42
CA TRP A 98 -9.61 -13.39 -18.49
C TRP A 98 -9.06 -12.35 -19.46
N ALA A 99 -7.81 -11.89 -19.29
CA ALA A 99 -7.10 -11.15 -20.34
C ALA A 99 -6.75 -12.10 -21.48
N VAL A 100 -7.75 -12.42 -22.29
CA VAL A 100 -7.59 -13.08 -23.57
C VAL A 100 -6.77 -12.18 -24.49
N SER A 101 -5.67 -12.74 -25.01
CA SER A 101 -4.81 -12.17 -26.04
C SER A 101 -5.54 -11.86 -27.35
#